data_AF-A0A8H9GYX6-F1
#
_entry.id   AF-A0A8H9GYX6-F1
#
_cell.length_a   1.000
_cell.length_b   1.000
_cell.length_c   1.000
_cell.angle_alpha   90.00
_cell.angle_beta   90.00
_cell.angle_gamma   90.00
#
_symmetry.space_group_name_H-M   'P 1'
#
loop_
_entity.id
_entity.type
_entity.pdbx_description
1 polymer ?
#
loop_
_entity_poly.entity_id
_entity_poly.type
_entity_poly.pdbx_seq_one_letter_code
_entity_poly.pdbx_strand_id
1 'polypeptide(L)'
;MHRLDAARLYRKALESAEAGAVLHAAAEEGVPLRAVAEVIGRRLGVPVVSLGEEEAAAHFGWILRFARNDNPTSSTATRERYDWHPREPGLLADLDQDHYFA
;
A
#
# COMPACT_ATOMS: atom_id res chain seq x y z
N MET A 1 3.52 0.95 0.66
CA MET A 1 4.96 1.08 0.98
C MET A 1 5.28 2.56 1.10
N HIS A 2 6.03 2.94 2.13
CA HIS A 2 6.35 4.35 2.39
C HIS A 2 7.34 4.92 1.36
N ARG A 3 7.18 6.20 1.02
CA ARG A 3 7.96 6.85 -0.05
C ARG A 3 9.48 6.80 0.17
N LEU A 4 9.95 6.90 1.42
CA LEU A 4 11.38 6.83 1.73
C LEU A 4 11.96 5.43 1.56
N ASP A 5 11.18 4.39 1.82
CA ASP A 5 11.61 3.01 1.53
C ASP A 5 11.69 2.75 0.03
N ALA A 6 10.79 3.36 -0.76
CA ALA A 6 10.87 3.32 -2.22
C ALA A 6 12.17 3.94 -2.71
N ALA A 7 12.51 5.14 -2.20
CA ALA A 7 13.74 5.83 -2.57
C ALA A 7 15.00 5.00 -2.29
N ARG A 8 15.03 4.31 -1.13
CA ARG A 8 16.13 3.39 -0.79
C ARG A 8 16.23 2.22 -1.76
N LEU A 9 15.10 1.66 -2.18
CA LEU A 9 15.08 0.58 -3.17
C LEU A 9 15.53 1.05 -4.55
N TYR A 10 15.05 2.22 -4.99
CA TYR A 10 15.46 2.83 -6.25
C TYR A 10 16.97 3.04 -6.30
N ARG A 11 17.57 3.55 -5.22
CA ARG A 11 19.02 3.69 -5.13
C ARG A 11 19.73 2.34 -5.30
N LYS A 12 19.30 1.30 -4.56
CA LYS A 12 19.87 -0.05 -4.68
C LYS A 12 19.72 -0.64 -6.08
N ALA A 13 18.59 -0.40 -6.74
CA ALA A 13 18.34 -0.84 -8.10
C ALA A 13 19.32 -0.18 -9.09
N LEU A 14 19.54 1.13 -8.96
CA LEU A 14 20.50 1.86 -9.79
C LEU A 14 21.94 1.41 -9.56
N GLU A 15 22.29 1.06 -8.33
CA GLU A 15 23.65 0.67 -7.94
C GLU A 15 24.01 -0.77 -8.34
N SER A 16 23.03 -1.68 -8.38
CA SER A 16 23.32 -3.12 -8.43
C SER A 16 22.36 -4.00 -9.23
N ALA A 17 21.22 -3.48 -9.72
CA ALA A 17 20.29 -4.30 -10.48
C ALA A 17 20.77 -4.56 -11.91
N GLU A 18 20.62 -5.81 -12.35
CA GLU A 18 20.85 -6.18 -13.73
C GLU A 18 19.79 -5.53 -14.64
N ALA A 19 20.17 -5.26 -15.89
CA ALA A 19 19.23 -4.79 -16.90
C ALA A 19 18.05 -5.78 -17.04
N GLY A 20 16.82 -5.25 -16.97
CA GLY A 20 15.60 -6.07 -17.02
C GLY A 20 15.18 -6.67 -15.68
N ALA A 21 15.88 -6.40 -14.58
CA ALA A 21 15.44 -6.84 -13.26
C ALA A 21 14.10 -6.20 -12.85
N VAL A 22 13.21 -7.01 -12.29
CA VAL A 22 11.94 -6.57 -11.70
C VAL A 22 12.03 -6.69 -10.19
N LEU A 23 11.71 -5.61 -9.48
CA LEU A 23 11.80 -5.53 -8.02
C LEU A 23 10.41 -5.22 -7.46
N HIS A 24 9.84 -6.16 -6.72
CA HIS A 24 8.60 -5.93 -6.00
C HIS A 24 8.86 -5.13 -4.72
N ALA A 25 8.18 -4.00 -4.62
CA ALA A 25 8.46 -2.97 -3.62
C ALA A 25 7.33 -2.92 -2.57
N ALA A 26 7.06 -4.05 -1.92
CA ALA A 26 6.02 -4.19 -0.89
C ALA A 26 6.64 -4.23 0.52
N ALA A 27 6.28 -3.27 1.38
CA ALA A 27 6.76 -3.25 2.77
C ALA A 27 5.95 -4.19 3.67
N GLU A 28 4.67 -4.31 3.40
CA GLU A 28 3.70 -5.16 4.07
C GLU A 28 2.94 -5.97 3.02
N GLU A 29 2.47 -7.14 3.39
CA GLU A 29 1.65 -8.00 2.53
C GLU A 29 0.20 -8.00 3.03
N GLY A 30 -0.75 -7.74 2.11
CA GLY A 30 -2.17 -7.99 2.37
C GLY A 30 -2.85 -7.06 3.38
N VAL A 31 -2.53 -5.76 3.40
CA VAL A 31 -3.28 -4.79 4.23
C VAL A 31 -4.73 -4.70 3.73
N PRO A 32 -5.75 -5.08 4.53
CA PRO A 32 -7.13 -5.10 4.05
C PRO A 32 -7.65 -3.69 3.78
N LEU A 33 -8.32 -3.49 2.64
CA LEU A 33 -8.94 -2.20 2.29
C LEU A 33 -9.94 -1.73 3.36
N ARG A 34 -10.65 -2.68 3.99
CA ARG A 34 -11.54 -2.41 5.13
C ARG A 34 -10.80 -1.73 6.29
N ALA A 35 -9.61 -2.20 6.64
CA ALA A 35 -8.84 -1.63 7.75
C ALA A 35 -8.40 -0.19 7.44
N VAL A 36 -8.04 0.10 6.18
CA VAL A 36 -7.74 1.47 5.73
C VAL A 36 -8.97 2.36 5.89
N ALA A 37 -10.14 1.91 5.44
CA ALA A 37 -11.40 2.66 5.58
C ALA A 37 -11.76 2.90 7.07
N GLU A 38 -11.54 1.92 7.94
CA GLU A 38 -11.78 2.03 9.39
C GLU A 38 -10.88 3.07 10.07
N VAL A 39 -9.60 3.16 9.70
CA VAL A 39 -8.71 4.21 10.21
C VAL A 39 -9.19 5.59 9.77
N ILE A 40 -9.50 5.77 8.47
CA ILE A 40 -9.99 7.04 7.92
C ILE A 40 -11.31 7.44 8.58
N GLY A 41 -12.27 6.52 8.65
CA GLY A 41 -13.58 6.77 9.26
C GLY A 41 -13.47 7.20 10.72
N ARG A 42 -12.64 6.50 11.50
CA ARG A 42 -12.36 6.87 12.91
C ARG A 42 -11.74 8.26 13.02
N ARG A 43 -10.72 8.56 12.21
CA ARG A 43 -9.98 9.84 12.25
C ARG A 43 -10.83 11.03 11.82
N LEU A 44 -11.78 10.83 10.92
CA LEU A 44 -12.69 11.87 10.41
C LEU A 44 -14.05 11.90 11.12
N GLY A 45 -14.35 10.94 12.00
CA GLY A 45 -15.65 10.83 12.66
C GLY A 45 -16.81 10.49 11.72
N VAL A 46 -16.54 9.76 10.63
CA VAL A 46 -17.55 9.36 9.63
C VAL A 46 -17.78 7.85 9.65
N PRO A 47 -19.02 7.38 9.37
CA PRO A 47 -19.32 5.95 9.38
C PRO A 47 -18.63 5.22 8.22
N VAL A 48 -18.18 4.00 8.49
CA VAL A 48 -17.70 3.06 7.48
C VAL A 48 -18.83 2.09 7.14
N VAL A 49 -19.19 2.02 5.87
CA VAL A 49 -20.30 1.19 5.37
C VAL A 49 -19.80 0.15 4.38
N SER A 50 -20.46 -1.01 4.36
CA SER A 50 -20.26 -2.01 3.30
C SER A 50 -21.21 -1.70 2.15
N LEU A 51 -20.73 -1.83 0.92
CA LEU A 51 -21.54 -1.62 -0.29
C LEU A 51 -21.79 -2.96 -0.99
N GLY A 52 -23.00 -3.14 -1.54
CA GLY A 52 -23.29 -4.22 -2.48
C GLY A 52 -22.58 -4.00 -3.83
N GLU A 53 -22.63 -5.00 -4.73
CA GLU A 53 -21.91 -4.90 -6.01
C GLU A 53 -22.36 -3.72 -6.89
N GLU A 54 -23.67 -3.51 -7.03
CA GLU A 54 -24.23 -2.42 -7.84
C GLU A 54 -23.91 -1.05 -7.23
N GLU A 55 -24.06 -0.91 -5.92
CA GLU A 55 -23.75 0.31 -5.18
C GLU A 55 -22.26 0.64 -5.26
N ALA A 56 -21.39 -0.37 -5.15
CA ALA A 56 -19.95 -0.21 -5.30
C ALA A 56 -19.60 0.26 -6.72
N ALA A 57 -20.28 -0.25 -7.75
CA ALA A 57 -20.06 0.18 -9.12
C ALA A 57 -20.44 1.66 -9.34
N ALA A 58 -21.56 2.10 -8.77
CA ALA A 58 -21.94 3.51 -8.79
C ALA A 58 -20.97 4.39 -7.98
N HIS A 59 -20.50 3.91 -6.83
CA HIS A 59 -19.62 4.66 -5.92
C HIS A 59 -18.19 4.81 -6.45
N PHE A 60 -17.56 3.71 -6.88
CA PHE A 60 -16.17 3.70 -7.34
C PHE A 60 -16.02 3.99 -8.84
N GLY A 61 -17.10 3.86 -9.63
CA GLY A 61 -17.09 4.08 -11.07
C GLY A 61 -15.98 3.25 -11.77
N TRP A 62 -15.16 3.92 -12.57
CA TRP A 62 -14.07 3.28 -13.31
C TRP A 62 -12.96 2.70 -12.41
N ILE A 63 -12.86 3.15 -11.15
CA ILE A 63 -11.86 2.68 -10.18
C ILE A 63 -12.28 1.34 -9.55
N LEU A 64 -13.56 0.93 -9.69
CA LEU A 64 -14.08 -0.30 -9.08
C LEU A 64 -13.19 -1.51 -9.35
N ARG A 65 -12.67 -1.63 -10.57
CA ARG A 65 -11.78 -2.72 -10.98
C ARG A 65 -10.55 -2.83 -10.08
N PHE A 66 -9.98 -1.71 -9.65
CA PHE A 66 -8.83 -1.66 -8.76
C PHE A 66 -9.24 -1.83 -7.30
N ALA A 67 -10.33 -1.20 -6.87
CA ALA A 67 -10.84 -1.28 -5.50
C ALA A 67 -11.26 -2.70 -5.10
N ARG A 68 -11.75 -3.51 -6.06
CA ARG A 68 -12.14 -4.91 -5.83
C ARG A 68 -10.99 -5.91 -6.00
N ASN A 69 -9.90 -5.53 -6.67
CA ASN A 69 -8.88 -6.50 -7.03
C ASN A 69 -7.99 -6.81 -5.83
N ASP A 70 -7.99 -8.08 -5.41
CA ASP A 70 -7.02 -8.57 -4.44
C ASP A 70 -5.73 -8.95 -5.18
N ASN A 71 -4.61 -8.34 -4.76
CA ASN A 71 -3.30 -8.53 -5.40
C ASN A 71 -2.18 -8.60 -4.35
N PRO A 72 -2.16 -9.65 -3.52
CA PRO A 72 -1.10 -9.84 -2.53
C PRO A 72 0.24 -9.96 -3.27
N THR A 73 1.17 -9.07 -2.94
CA THR A 73 2.47 -8.99 -3.59
C THR A 73 3.56 -9.16 -2.54
N SER A 74 4.40 -10.18 -2.72
CA SER A 74 5.56 -10.37 -1.86
C SER A 74 6.78 -9.62 -2.35
N SER A 75 7.61 -9.15 -1.41
CA SER A 75 8.92 -8.56 -1.69
C SER A 75 10.10 -9.43 -1.25
N THR A 76 9.88 -10.67 -0.82
CA THR A 76 10.93 -11.57 -0.29
C THR A 76 12.17 -11.62 -1.19
N ALA A 77 11.99 -11.89 -2.49
CA ALA A 77 13.11 -11.94 -3.45
C ALA A 77 13.85 -10.59 -3.57
N THR A 78 13.13 -9.47 -3.52
CA THR A 78 13.74 -8.13 -3.53
C THR A 78 14.59 -7.91 -2.28
N ARG A 79 14.07 -8.30 -1.10
CA ARG A 79 14.77 -8.13 0.17
C ARG A 79 16.05 -8.95 0.21
N GLU A 80 15.97 -10.21 -0.19
CA GLU A 80 17.10 -11.14 -0.22
C GLU A 80 18.17 -10.72 -1.23
N ARG A 81 17.77 -10.39 -2.47
CA ARG A 81 18.72 -10.08 -3.55
C ARG A 81 19.43 -8.74 -3.37
N TYR A 82 18.73 -7.74 -2.83
CA TYR A 82 19.24 -6.36 -2.78
C TYR A 82 19.51 -5.86 -1.37
N ASP A 83 19.39 -6.70 -0.34
CA ASP A 83 19.50 -6.32 1.07
C ASP A 83 18.62 -5.09 1.39
N TRP A 84 17.41 -5.07 0.83
CA TRP A 84 16.45 -4.00 1.04
C TRP A 84 15.50 -4.37 2.17
N HIS A 85 15.59 -3.62 3.26
CA HIS A 85 14.74 -3.79 4.44
C HIS A 85 13.97 -2.48 4.67
N PRO A 86 12.64 -2.47 4.47
CA PRO A 86 11.80 -1.32 4.80
C PRO A 86 11.99 -0.89 6.25
N ARG A 87 12.02 0.42 6.51
CA ARG A 87 12.31 0.97 7.86
C ARG A 87 11.23 1.92 8.35
N GLU A 88 10.34 2.32 7.47
CA GLU A 88 9.32 3.33 7.76
C GLU A 88 8.05 2.65 8.29
N PRO A 89 7.13 3.42 8.90
CA PRO A 89 5.88 2.87 9.39
C PRO A 89 5.08 2.15 8.29
N GLY A 90 4.37 1.11 8.71
CA GLY A 90 3.37 0.46 7.88
C GLY A 90 2.19 1.38 7.58
N LEU A 91 1.40 1.06 6.55
CA LEU A 91 0.34 1.92 6.02
C LEU A 91 -0.65 2.36 7.11
N LEU A 92 -1.15 1.42 7.93
CA LEU A 92 -2.15 1.74 8.94
C LEU A 92 -1.58 2.60 10.07
N ALA A 93 -0.33 2.36 10.47
CA ALA A 93 0.34 3.12 11.52
C ALA A 93 0.71 4.53 11.05
N ASP A 94 1.09 4.69 9.79
CA ASP A 94 1.37 5.98 9.17
C ASP A 94 0.09 6.80 9.00
N LEU A 95 -0.95 6.17 8.47
CA LEU A 95 -2.25 6.79 8.25
C LEU A 95 -2.88 7.30 9.55
N ASP A 96 -2.68 6.62 10.68
CA ASP A 96 -3.26 7.04 11.98
C ASP A 96 -2.61 8.29 12.58
N GLN A 97 -1.56 8.84 11.95
CA GLN A 97 -0.87 10.04 12.40
C GLN A 97 -1.61 11.33 12.00
N ASP A 98 -1.34 12.40 12.75
CA ASP A 98 -2.04 13.69 12.58
C ASP A 98 -1.79 14.35 11.22
N HIS A 99 -0.63 14.13 10.61
CA HIS A 99 -0.26 14.79 9.35
C HIS A 99 -1.15 14.40 8.15
N TYR A 100 -1.93 13.31 8.25
CA TYR A 100 -2.91 12.91 7.23
C TYR A 100 -4.27 13.60 7.36
N PHE A 101 -4.57 14.20 8.53
CA PHE A 101 -5.90 14.70 8.88
C PHE A 101 -5.90 16.10 9.52
N ALA A 102 -4.74 16.75 9.55
CA ALA A 102 -4.55 18.12 10.05
C ALA A 102 -5.05 19.18 9.08
#